data_AF-A0A7S2AYU6-F1
#
_entry.id   AF-A0A7S2AYU6-F1
#
_cell.length_a   1.000
_cell.length_b   1.000
_cell.length_c   1.000
_cell.angle_alpha   90.00
_cell.angle_beta   90.00
_cell.angle_gamma   90.00
#
_symmetry.space_group_name_H-M   'P 1'
#
loop_
_entity.id
_entity.type
_entity.pdbx_description
1 polymer ?
#
loop_
_entity_poly.entity_id
_entity_poly.type
_entity_poly.pdbx_seq_one_letter_code
_entity_poly.pdbx_strand_id
1 'polypeptide(L)'
;PEHGFKRLAPGRTVKLRYAYTITCDEVVKDEEGNVVELRCTYDKESLGKRPPKKVAVVHWADAEGSVPLHVRLYDRLFADPRPEEKADFMEALNPNSLEVVEGARCEPCVSELWSPSEDGEAEPIRAQFERCGYFVL
;
A
#
# COMPACT_ATOMS: atom_id res chain seq x y z
N PRO A 1 19.10 -4.45 -6.87
CA PRO A 1 17.89 -3.78 -7.42
C PRO A 1 17.94 -3.74 -8.94
N GLU A 2 16.83 -4.07 -9.60
CA GLU A 2 16.72 -3.98 -11.06
C GLU A 2 16.91 -2.54 -11.58
N HIS A 3 17.32 -2.42 -12.84
CA HIS A 3 17.47 -1.13 -13.49
C HIS A 3 16.13 -0.36 -13.48
N GLY A 4 16.15 0.88 -12.97
CA GLY A 4 14.94 1.71 -12.85
C GLY A 4 14.20 1.58 -11.51
N PHE A 5 14.60 0.70 -10.60
CA PHE A 5 14.02 0.64 -9.26
C PHE A 5 14.28 1.95 -8.49
N LYS A 6 13.23 2.62 -8.01
CA LYS A 6 13.33 3.96 -7.37
C LYS A 6 13.14 3.96 -5.85
N ARG A 7 12.67 2.84 -5.26
CA ARG A 7 12.27 2.75 -3.84
C ARG A 7 13.46 2.34 -2.96
N LEU A 8 13.17 1.98 -1.71
CA LEU A 8 14.16 1.63 -0.69
C LEU A 8 14.87 0.32 -1.05
N ALA A 9 16.19 0.30 -0.91
CA ALA A 9 17.02 -0.89 -1.03
C ALA A 9 18.28 -0.70 -0.17
N PRO A 10 19.09 -1.75 0.07
CA PRO A 10 20.32 -1.64 0.84
C PRO A 10 21.21 -0.48 0.37
N GLY A 11 21.61 0.39 1.30
CA GLY A 11 22.43 1.59 1.04
C GLY A 11 21.72 2.71 0.29
N ARG A 12 20.40 2.61 0.04
CA ARG A 12 19.63 3.62 -0.69
C ARG A 12 18.72 4.41 0.22
N THR A 13 18.48 5.65 -0.22
CA THR A 13 17.68 6.63 0.48
C THR A 13 16.32 6.84 -0.18
N VAL A 14 15.25 6.93 0.61
CA VAL A 14 13.90 7.35 0.18
C VAL A 14 13.36 8.42 1.11
N LYS A 15 12.35 9.14 0.64
CA LYS A 15 11.55 10.06 1.45
C LYS A 15 10.28 9.36 1.91
N LEU A 16 10.03 9.31 3.21
CA LEU A 16 8.73 8.95 3.74
C LEU A 16 7.77 10.11 3.48
N ARG A 17 6.59 9.82 2.91
CA ARG A 17 5.57 10.82 2.61
C ARG A 17 5.24 11.63 3.87
N TYR A 18 5.22 12.95 3.76
CA TYR A 18 5.01 13.91 4.86
C TYR A 18 5.98 13.84 6.05
N ALA A 19 7.02 13.00 5.99
CA ALA A 19 7.91 12.75 7.11
C ALA A 19 9.39 12.95 6.72
N TYR A 20 10.28 12.13 7.24
CA TYR A 20 11.73 12.24 7.06
C TYR A 20 12.24 11.45 5.85
N THR A 21 13.47 11.74 5.48
CA THR A 21 14.26 10.92 4.56
C THR A 21 14.97 9.82 5.35
N ILE A 22 14.91 8.58 4.87
CA ILE A 22 15.55 7.41 5.51
C ILE A 22 16.51 6.70 4.54
N THR A 23 17.57 6.11 5.07
CA THR A 23 18.51 5.24 4.35
C THR A 23 18.48 3.85 4.95
N CYS A 24 18.39 2.81 4.12
CA CYS A 24 18.42 1.42 4.59
C CYS A 24 19.86 1.00 4.86
N ASP A 25 20.17 0.76 6.13
CA ASP A 25 21.51 0.39 6.58
C ASP A 25 21.67 -1.13 6.68
N GLU A 26 20.65 -1.83 7.17
CA GLU A 26 20.66 -3.28 7.36
C GLU A 26 19.35 -3.94 6.92
N VAL A 27 19.45 -5.15 6.35
CA VAL A 27 18.31 -6.02 6.04
C VAL A 27 18.41 -7.26 6.91
N VAL A 28 17.48 -7.40 7.85
CA VAL A 28 17.40 -8.55 8.73
C VAL A 28 16.51 -9.61 8.08
N LYS A 29 16.97 -10.85 8.11
CA LYS A 29 16.28 -12.01 7.54
C LYS A 29 16.05 -13.09 8.59
N ASP A 30 14.97 -13.84 8.43
CA ASP A 30 14.74 -15.07 9.21
C ASP A 30 15.59 -16.26 8.69
N GLU A 31 15.42 -17.42 9.31
CA GLU A 31 16.14 -18.65 8.97
C GLU A 31 15.81 -19.17 7.56
N GLU A 32 14.63 -18.84 7.02
CA GLU A 32 14.20 -19.21 5.68
C GLU A 32 14.68 -18.21 4.61
N GLY A 33 15.28 -17.10 5.04
CA GLY A 33 15.80 -16.04 4.17
C GLY A 33 14.78 -14.97 3.80
N ASN A 34 13.59 -14.98 4.42
CA ASN A 34 12.58 -13.93 4.25
C ASN A 34 13.02 -12.65 4.94
N VAL A 35 12.72 -11.49 4.34
CA VAL A 35 13.04 -10.19 4.94
C VAL A 35 12.00 -9.85 6.01
N VAL A 36 12.43 -9.70 7.25
CA VAL A 36 11.54 -9.48 8.41
C VAL A 36 11.67 -8.09 9.04
N GLU A 37 12.82 -7.42 8.87
CA GLU A 37 13.05 -6.08 9.41
C GLU A 37 14.05 -5.32 8.53
N LEU A 38 13.82 -4.01 8.37
CA LEU A 38 14.75 -3.08 7.74
C LEU A 38 15.19 -2.04 8.77
N ARG A 39 16.49 -2.01 9.09
CA ARG A 39 17.04 -0.98 9.98
C ARG A 39 17.54 0.18 9.16
N CYS A 40 17.03 1.36 9.51
CA CYS A 40 17.25 2.56 8.74
C CYS A 40 17.64 3.73 9.65
N THR A 41 18.57 4.55 9.18
CA THR A 41 18.85 5.88 9.75
C THR A 41 18.01 6.93 9.05
N TYR A 42 17.53 7.92 9.80
CA TYR A 42 16.79 9.05 9.25
C TYR A 42 17.55 10.38 9.39
N ASP A 43 17.34 11.28 8.42
CA ASP A 43 17.86 12.64 8.47
C ASP A 43 16.87 13.56 9.20
N LYS A 44 17.23 13.98 10.42
CA LYS A 44 16.44 14.87 11.29
C LYS A 44 16.14 16.23 10.65
N GLU A 45 17.03 16.72 9.80
CA GLU A 45 16.85 18.01 9.16
C GLU A 45 15.98 17.93 7.91
N SER A 46 15.59 16.74 7.46
CA SER A 46 14.86 16.56 6.21
C SER A 46 13.37 16.86 6.31
N LEU A 47 12.80 17.00 7.51
CA LEU A 47 11.37 17.25 7.69
C LEU A 47 10.93 18.54 7.00
N GLY A 48 9.79 18.49 6.30
CA GLY A 48 9.26 19.63 5.54
C GLY A 48 10.10 20.03 4.32
N LYS A 49 11.29 19.46 4.12
CA LYS A 49 12.13 19.74 2.96
C LYS A 49 11.75 18.87 1.77
N ARG A 50 11.83 19.46 0.57
CA ARG A 50 11.66 18.74 -0.69
C ARG A 50 12.76 17.67 -0.81
N PRO A 51 12.44 16.42 -1.21
CA PRO A 51 13.46 15.41 -1.41
C PRO A 51 14.43 15.82 -2.52
N PRO A 52 15.72 15.43 -2.44
CA PRO A 52 16.65 15.57 -3.55
C PRO A 52 16.10 14.93 -4.82
N LYS A 53 16.45 15.46 -6.01
CA LYS A 53 15.88 15.03 -7.31
C LYS A 53 15.93 13.51 -7.57
N LYS A 54 16.89 12.79 -6.99
CA LYS A 54 17.10 11.34 -7.18
C LYS A 54 16.43 10.48 -6.10
N VAL A 55 15.79 11.08 -5.10
CA VAL A 55 15.16 10.39 -3.97
C VAL A 55 13.66 10.26 -4.23
N ALA A 56 13.16 9.03 -4.29
CA ALA A 56 11.73 8.78 -4.45
C ALA A 56 10.98 8.93 -3.13
N VAL A 57 9.69 9.24 -3.22
CA VAL A 57 8.77 9.28 -2.08
C VAL A 57 8.00 7.96 -2.00
N VAL A 58 7.90 7.39 -0.80
CA VAL A 58 7.09 6.20 -0.50
C VAL A 58 6.07 6.52 0.59
N HIS A 59 4.91 5.87 0.56
CA HIS A 59 3.96 5.91 1.67
C HIS A 59 4.52 5.05 2.83
N TRP A 60 3.96 5.25 4.02
CA TRP A 60 4.29 4.52 5.24
C TRP A 60 3.15 4.70 6.24
N ALA A 61 3.13 3.87 7.28
CA ALA A 61 2.27 4.05 8.44
C ALA A 61 3.09 3.77 9.69
N ASP A 62 2.75 4.42 10.81
CA ASP A 62 3.37 4.16 12.10
C ASP A 62 3.00 2.77 12.62
N ALA A 63 3.96 2.03 13.18
CA ALA A 63 3.72 0.65 13.58
C ALA A 63 2.79 0.55 14.80
N GLU A 64 2.89 1.48 15.75
CA GLU A 64 2.16 1.47 17.02
C GLU A 64 0.75 2.04 16.86
N GLY A 65 0.64 3.19 16.18
CA GLY A 65 -0.61 3.90 15.99
C GLY A 65 -1.45 3.42 14.80
N SER A 66 -0.90 2.66 13.86
CA SER A 66 -1.71 2.20 12.71
C SER A 66 -2.82 1.23 13.12
N VAL A 67 -3.92 1.30 12.37
CA VAL A 67 -5.07 0.40 12.55
C VAL A 67 -5.01 -0.75 11.53
N PRO A 68 -5.32 -1.99 11.94
CA PRO A 68 -5.37 -3.12 11.01
C PRO A 68 -6.64 -3.07 10.16
N LEU A 69 -6.56 -3.52 8.91
CA LEU A 69 -7.72 -3.66 8.03
C LEU A 69 -7.58 -4.86 7.07
N HIS A 70 -8.73 -5.34 6.61
CA HIS A 70 -8.82 -6.23 5.45
C HIS A 70 -9.07 -5.41 4.20
N VAL A 71 -8.14 -5.49 3.25
CA VAL A 71 -8.25 -4.76 1.98
C VAL A 71 -8.72 -5.71 0.90
N ARG A 72 -9.78 -5.35 0.19
CA ARG A 72 -10.24 -6.06 -1.02
C ARG A 72 -9.73 -5.32 -2.25
N LEU A 73 -8.76 -5.90 -2.93
CA LEU A 73 -8.24 -5.40 -4.20
C LEU A 73 -9.05 -6.03 -5.32
N TYR A 74 -9.94 -5.24 -5.93
CA TYR A 74 -10.72 -5.68 -7.07
C TYR A 74 -9.99 -5.42 -8.38
N ASP A 75 -10.11 -6.36 -9.30
CA ASP A 75 -9.75 -6.22 -10.71
C ASP A 75 -10.97 -6.57 -11.59
N ARG A 76 -10.81 -6.51 -12.91
CA ARG A 76 -11.83 -6.92 -13.87
C ARG A 76 -12.31 -8.33 -13.55
N LEU A 77 -13.63 -8.51 -13.54
CA LEU A 77 -14.27 -9.81 -13.28
C LEU A 77 -13.91 -10.86 -14.35
N PHE A 78 -13.75 -10.42 -15.59
CA PHE A 78 -13.38 -11.27 -16.72
C PHE A 78 -11.98 -10.93 -17.23
N ALA A 79 -11.21 -11.96 -17.55
CA ALA A 79 -9.90 -11.84 -18.17
C ALA A 79 -10.01 -11.67 -19.70
N ASP A 80 -11.08 -12.20 -20.30
CA ASP A 80 -11.39 -12.00 -21.72
C ASP A 80 -12.16 -10.68 -21.91
N PRO A 81 -11.80 -9.83 -22.88
CA PRO A 81 -12.55 -8.61 -23.18
C PRO A 81 -13.94 -8.86 -23.79
N ARG A 82 -14.25 -10.07 -24.28
CA ARG A 82 -15.54 -10.47 -24.86
C ARG A 82 -16.04 -11.79 -24.25
N PRO A 83 -16.34 -11.83 -22.94
CA PRO A 83 -16.76 -13.06 -22.25
C PRO A 83 -18.07 -13.64 -22.83
N GLU A 84 -18.92 -12.83 -23.44
CA GLU A 84 -20.18 -13.21 -24.08
C GLU A 84 -20.01 -14.07 -25.34
N GLU A 85 -18.83 -14.08 -25.95
CA GLU A 85 -18.53 -14.92 -27.12
C GLU A 85 -18.10 -16.35 -26.73
N LYS A 86 -17.91 -16.64 -25.43
CA LYS A 86 -17.62 -18.00 -24.95
C LYS A 86 -18.87 -18.86 -24.93
N ALA A 87 -18.71 -20.16 -25.14
CA ALA A 87 -19.79 -21.13 -24.97
C ALA A 87 -20.27 -21.18 -23.50
N ASP A 88 -19.33 -21.07 -22.56
CA ASP A 88 -19.60 -20.81 -21.14
C ASP A 88 -18.78 -19.59 -20.70
N PHE A 89 -19.48 -18.50 -20.32
CA PHE A 89 -18.84 -17.25 -19.90
C PHE A 89 -18.05 -17.41 -18.59
N MET A 90 -18.34 -18.44 -17.78
CA MET A 90 -17.60 -18.72 -16.56
C MET A 90 -16.14 -19.07 -16.84
N GLU A 91 -15.84 -19.61 -18.02
CA GLU A 91 -14.46 -19.87 -18.47
C GLU A 91 -13.65 -18.58 -18.70
N ALA A 92 -14.32 -17.43 -18.85
CA ALA A 92 -13.68 -16.13 -19.01
C ALA A 92 -13.37 -15.43 -17.68
N LEU A 93 -13.76 -15.99 -16.53
CA LEU A 93 -13.54 -15.37 -15.22
C LEU A 93 -12.06 -15.14 -14.96
N ASN A 94 -11.76 -13.96 -14.41
CA ASN A 94 -10.43 -13.64 -13.91
C ASN A 94 -10.27 -14.23 -12.50
N PRO A 95 -9.39 -15.23 -12.28
CA PRO A 95 -9.17 -15.78 -10.95
C PRO A 95 -8.57 -14.76 -9.97
N ASN A 96 -8.03 -13.65 -10.48
CA ASN A 96 -7.48 -12.54 -9.70
C ASN A 96 -8.44 -11.34 -9.62
N SER A 97 -9.74 -11.53 -9.92
CA SER A 97 -10.72 -10.42 -9.86
C SER A 97 -10.90 -9.86 -8.45
N LEU A 98 -10.51 -10.62 -7.43
CA LEU A 98 -10.49 -10.20 -6.04
C LEU A 98 -9.29 -10.82 -5.33
N GLU A 99 -8.44 -9.98 -4.75
CA GLU A 99 -7.44 -10.36 -3.75
C GLU A 99 -7.84 -9.77 -2.40
N VAL A 100 -7.81 -10.59 -1.35
CA VAL A 100 -8.04 -10.13 0.03
C VAL A 100 -6.68 -10.06 0.74
N VAL A 101 -6.25 -8.85 1.04
CA VAL A 101 -5.02 -8.60 1.79
C VAL A 101 -5.36 -8.48 3.27
N GLU A 102 -4.97 -9.49 4.04
CA GLU A 102 -5.09 -9.50 5.49
C GLU A 102 -3.91 -8.77 6.15
N GLY A 103 -4.15 -8.18 7.32
CA GLY A 103 -3.09 -7.53 8.09
C GLY A 103 -2.53 -6.24 7.48
N ALA A 104 -3.21 -5.64 6.49
CA ALA A 104 -2.85 -4.31 6.03
C ALA A 104 -2.98 -3.30 7.18
N ARG A 105 -2.20 -2.22 7.12
CA ARG A 105 -2.14 -1.18 8.15
C ARG A 105 -2.43 0.18 7.52
N CYS A 106 -3.29 0.98 8.14
CA CYS A 106 -3.55 2.36 7.72
C CYS A 106 -3.48 3.35 8.90
N GLU A 107 -3.48 4.64 8.59
CA GLU A 107 -3.44 5.70 9.58
C GLU A 107 -4.75 5.76 10.42
N PRO A 108 -4.69 6.13 11.71
CA PRO A 108 -5.86 6.19 12.61
C PRO A 108 -7.06 6.97 12.05
N CYS A 109 -6.79 8.03 11.28
CA CYS A 109 -7.83 8.90 10.71
C CYS A 109 -8.85 8.13 9.87
N VAL A 110 -8.47 7.00 9.27
CA VAL A 110 -9.39 6.14 8.51
C VAL A 110 -10.47 5.56 9.42
N SER A 111 -10.10 5.13 10.63
CA SER A 111 -11.06 4.62 11.61
C SER A 111 -11.91 5.73 12.22
N GLU A 112 -11.34 6.93 12.40
CA GLU A 112 -12.07 8.08 12.94
C GLU A 112 -13.10 8.63 11.96
N LEU A 113 -12.82 8.51 10.66
CA LEU A 113 -13.75 8.89 9.61
C LEU A 113 -14.93 7.91 9.57
N TRP A 114 -14.71 6.62 9.83
CA TRP A 114 -15.75 5.60 9.77
C TRP A 114 -16.85 5.83 10.81
N SER A 115 -18.02 6.24 10.32
CA SER A 115 -19.25 6.38 11.10
C SER A 115 -20.35 5.53 10.47
N PRO A 116 -20.48 4.24 10.83
CA PRO A 116 -21.56 3.41 10.33
C PRO A 116 -22.89 3.98 10.83
N SER A 117 -23.84 4.29 9.95
CA SER A 117 -25.22 4.53 10.37
C SER A 117 -25.95 3.20 10.51
N GLU A 118 -26.79 3.07 11.55
CA GLU A 118 -27.56 1.85 11.82
C GLU A 118 -28.60 1.53 10.73
N ASP A 119 -28.96 2.52 9.93
CA ASP A 119 -29.94 2.45 8.84
C ASP A 119 -29.31 2.25 7.44
N GLY A 120 -27.98 2.26 7.32
CA GLY A 120 -27.28 2.10 6.04
C GLY A 120 -27.33 3.34 5.13
N GLU A 121 -27.85 4.47 5.61
CA GLU A 121 -27.95 5.75 4.88
C GLU A 121 -26.66 6.60 4.96
N ALA A 122 -25.63 6.14 5.69
CA ALA A 122 -24.35 6.83 5.74
C ALA A 122 -23.68 6.85 4.36
N GLU A 123 -23.31 8.05 3.90
CA GLU A 123 -22.51 8.22 2.69
C GLU A 123 -21.18 7.48 2.82
N PRO A 124 -20.80 6.64 1.84
CA PRO A 124 -19.59 5.85 1.92
C PRO A 124 -18.36 6.76 1.84
N ILE A 125 -17.38 6.45 2.68
CA ILE A 125 -16.17 7.26 2.82
C ILE A 125 -15.19 6.82 1.75
N ARG A 126 -14.88 7.74 0.85
CA ARG A 126 -13.97 7.51 -0.27
C ARG A 126 -12.61 8.10 0.08
N ALA A 127 -11.57 7.28 0.04
CA ALA A 127 -10.21 7.69 0.37
C ALA A 127 -9.25 7.34 -0.77
N GLN A 128 -8.27 8.20 -1.02
CA GLN A 128 -7.12 7.84 -1.85
C GLN A 128 -6.01 7.32 -0.93
N PHE A 129 -5.70 6.03 -1.04
CA PHE A 129 -4.51 5.50 -0.40
C PHE A 129 -3.31 5.81 -1.28
N GLU A 130 -2.40 6.64 -0.78
CA GLU A 130 -1.31 7.19 -1.58
C GLU A 130 -0.48 6.10 -2.26
N ARG A 131 -0.39 6.17 -3.59
CA ARG A 131 0.35 5.22 -4.44
C ARG A 131 -0.21 3.79 -4.45
N CYS A 132 -1.39 3.56 -3.87
CA CYS A 132 -2.10 2.28 -3.91
C CYS A 132 -3.35 2.36 -4.80
N GLY A 133 -4.16 3.41 -4.66
CA GLY A 133 -5.40 3.55 -5.43
C GLY A 133 -6.48 4.33 -4.68
N TYR A 134 -7.72 4.19 -5.14
CA TYR A 134 -8.92 4.71 -4.47
C TYR A 134 -9.65 3.57 -3.77
N PHE A 135 -10.10 3.83 -2.55
CA PHE A 135 -10.75 2.87 -1.67
C PHE A 135 -12.02 3.47 -1.10
N VAL A 136 -12.90 2.59 -0.65
CA VAL A 136 -14.15 2.92 0.02
C VAL A 136 -14.27 2.08 1.30
N LEU A 137 -14.73 2.71 2.39
CA LEU A 137 -14.96 2.11 3.70
C LEU A 137 -16.44 1.82 3.89
#